data_AF-A0A0R2I2W1-F1
#
_entry.id   AF-A0A0R2I2W1-F1
#
_cell.length_a   1.000
_cell.length_b   1.000
_cell.length_c   1.000
_cell.angle_alpha   90.00
_cell.angle_beta   90.00
_cell.angle_gamma   90.00
#
_symmetry.space_group_name_H-M   'P 1'
#
loop_
_entity.id
_entity.type
_entity.pdbx_description
1 polymer ?
#
loop_
_entity_poly.entity_id
_entity_poly.type
_entity_poly.pdbx_seq_one_letter_code
_entity_poly.pdbx_strand_id
1 'polypeptide(L)'
;MDARLEGIALRLKPIEHLRTLYDVQQLLKRFDVFVHVGKRLWDIEVMALEIDNLYHAHVISKKLFLQAKMVLNREHHYEETHHNIFNVGGKQNGQS
;
A
#
# COMPACT_ATOMS: atom_id res chain seq x y z
N MET A 1 -17.10 33.61 9.43
CA MET A 1 -16.35 32.35 9.61
C MET A 1 -16.64 31.49 8.38
N ASP A 2 -15.60 31.18 7.60
CA ASP A 2 -15.72 30.65 6.24
C ASP A 2 -15.91 29.12 6.24
N ALA A 3 -17.04 28.65 5.69
CA ALA A 3 -17.37 27.24 5.50
C ALA A 3 -16.39 26.49 4.58
N ARG A 4 -15.47 27.19 3.90
CA ARG A 4 -14.40 26.58 3.08
C ARG A 4 -13.31 25.87 3.90
N LEU A 5 -13.17 26.18 5.19
CA LEU A 5 -12.16 25.52 6.05
C LEU A 5 -12.65 24.17 6.60
N GLU A 6 -13.96 23.97 6.76
CA GLU A 6 -14.51 22.72 7.32
C GLU A 6 -14.39 21.52 6.36
N GLY A 7 -14.41 21.77 5.05
CA GLY A 7 -14.22 20.71 4.04
C GLY A 7 -12.79 20.15 3.96
N ILE A 8 -11.78 20.91 4.37
CA ILE A 8 -10.37 20.48 4.39
C ILE A 8 -10.08 19.70 5.69
N ALA A 9 -10.65 20.14 6.81
CA ALA A 9 -10.49 19.50 8.11
C ALA A 9 -11.08 18.08 8.18
N LEU A 10 -12.07 17.74 7.34
CA LEU A 10 -12.64 16.39 7.22
C LEU A 10 -11.71 15.37 6.51
N ARG A 11 -10.60 15.81 5.89
CA ARG A 11 -9.79 14.99 4.97
C ARG A 11 -8.46 14.48 5.54
N LEU A 12 -8.29 14.41 6.86
CA LEU A 12 -7.19 13.63 7.45
C LEU A 12 -7.70 12.88 8.69
N LYS A 13 -8.45 11.78 8.47
CA LYS A 13 -8.73 10.84 9.56
C LYS A 13 -7.40 10.47 10.24
N PRO A 14 -7.31 10.48 11.58
CA PRO A 14 -6.10 10.04 12.26
C PRO A 14 -5.76 8.62 11.80
N ILE A 15 -4.55 8.44 11.26
CA ILE A 15 -4.08 7.12 10.83
C ILE A 15 -3.64 6.42 12.12
N GLU A 16 -4.60 5.78 12.77
CA GLU A 16 -4.35 4.94 13.94
C GLU A 16 -4.54 3.46 13.62
N HIS A 17 -5.14 3.17 12.46
CA HIS A 17 -5.53 1.82 12.09
C HIS A 17 -5.42 1.59 10.58
N LEU A 18 -4.40 0.84 10.19
CA LEU A 18 -4.20 0.40 8.80
C LEU A 18 -4.83 -0.99 8.63
N ARG A 19 -5.81 -1.11 7.72
CA ARG A 19 -6.51 -2.39 7.43
C ARG A 19 -6.41 -2.82 5.98
N THR A 20 -6.17 -1.86 5.10
CA THR A 20 -6.23 -2.04 3.65
C THR A 20 -4.99 -1.46 2.98
N LEU A 21 -4.69 -1.93 1.77
CA LEU A 21 -3.60 -1.36 0.96
C LEU A 21 -3.77 0.15 0.76
N TYR A 22 -5.02 0.60 0.63
CA TYR A 22 -5.35 2.02 0.52
C TYR A 22 -4.95 2.81 1.77
N ASP A 23 -5.14 2.27 2.98
CA ASP A 23 -4.69 2.96 4.20
C ASP A 23 -3.17 3.14 4.22
N VAL A 24 -2.42 2.15 3.73
CA VAL A 24 -0.95 2.23 3.60
C VAL A 24 -0.55 3.29 2.56
N GLN A 25 -1.23 3.33 1.41
CA GLN A 25 -1.04 4.38 0.42
C GLN A 25 -1.32 5.78 1.00
N GLN A 26 -2.38 5.92 1.81
CA GLN A 26 -2.72 7.19 2.45
C GLN A 26 -1.70 7.58 3.53
N LEU A 27 -1.05 6.61 4.19
CA LEU A 27 0.09 6.89 5.07
C LEU A 27 1.28 7.45 4.29
N LEU A 28 1.68 6.79 3.20
CA LEU A 28 2.80 7.22 2.35
C LEU A 28 2.60 8.63 1.77
N LYS A 29 1.37 8.95 1.33
CA LYS A 29 1.03 10.29 0.83
C LYS A 29 1.22 11.42 1.84
N ARG A 30 1.22 11.13 3.15
CA ARG A 30 1.51 12.16 4.18
C ARG A 30 2.98 12.58 4.19
N PHE A 31 3.84 11.79 3.59
CA PHE A 31 5.26 12.03 3.43
C PHE A 31 5.62 12.35 1.97
N ASP A 32 4.62 12.73 1.16
CA ASP A 32 4.76 13.00 -0.27
C ASP A 32 5.34 11.84 -1.09
N VAL A 33 5.17 10.60 -0.59
CA VAL A 33 5.56 9.37 -1.30
C VAL A 33 4.39 8.84 -2.11
N PHE A 34 4.55 8.80 -3.43
CA PHE A 34 3.58 8.27 -4.39
C PHE A 34 4.17 7.07 -5.14
N VAL A 35 3.58 5.89 -4.95
CA VAL A 35 4.03 4.65 -5.59
C VAL A 35 3.07 4.28 -6.72
N HIS A 36 3.60 4.19 -7.94
CA HIS A 36 2.91 3.62 -9.08
C HIS A 36 3.90 3.17 -10.17
N VAL A 37 4.29 1.90 -10.14
CA VAL A 37 5.22 1.27 -11.09
C VAL A 37 4.50 0.42 -12.16
N GLY A 38 3.16 0.46 -12.18
CA GLY A 38 2.32 -0.10 -13.23
C GLY A 38 1.85 -1.54 -13.00
N LYS A 39 2.40 -2.26 -12.03
CA LYS A 39 1.94 -3.60 -11.63
C LYS A 39 1.71 -3.64 -10.13
N ARG A 40 0.54 -4.15 -9.71
CA ARG A 40 0.12 -4.14 -8.30
C ARG A 40 1.09 -4.86 -7.36
N LEU A 41 1.61 -6.02 -7.75
CA LEU A 41 2.58 -6.75 -6.92
C LEU A 41 3.84 -5.90 -6.66
N TRP A 42 4.34 -5.25 -7.70
CA TRP A 42 5.52 -4.39 -7.63
C TRP A 42 5.23 -3.10 -6.85
N ASP A 43 4.03 -2.53 -6.99
CA ASP A 43 3.58 -1.42 -6.15
C ASP A 43 3.61 -1.81 -4.66
N ILE A 44 3.19 -3.03 -4.32
CA ILE A 44 3.23 -3.54 -2.94
C ILE A 44 4.67 -3.68 -2.43
N GLU A 45 5.59 -4.20 -3.25
CA GLU A 45 7.00 -4.30 -2.90
C GLU A 45 7.65 -2.93 -2.66
N VAL A 46 7.41 -1.96 -3.55
CA VAL A 46 7.94 -0.60 -3.41
C VAL A 46 7.31 0.09 -2.19
N MET A 47 6.01 -0.05 -1.95
CA MET A 47 5.39 0.47 -0.73
C MET A 47 6.00 -0.15 0.54
N ALA A 48 6.37 -1.43 0.52
CA ALA A 48 7.03 -2.08 1.65
C ALA A 48 8.42 -1.51 1.93
N LEU A 49 9.20 -1.23 0.87
CA LEU A 49 10.50 -0.56 0.97
C LEU A 49 10.36 0.84 1.58
N GLU A 50 9.39 1.63 1.12
CA GLU A 50 9.20 2.98 1.64
C GLU A 50 8.71 3.00 3.10
N ILE A 51 7.90 2.02 3.51
CA ILE A 51 7.54 1.86 4.92
C ILE A 51 8.77 1.53 5.78
N ASP A 52 9.70 0.70 5.28
CA ASP A 52 10.96 0.42 5.97
C ASP A 52 11.81 1.69 6.09
N ASN A 53 11.92 2.49 5.01
CA ASN A 53 12.63 3.77 5.00
C ASN A 53 12.06 4.76 6.04
N LEU A 54 10.74 4.93 6.08
CA LEU A 54 10.07 5.82 7.03
C LEU A 54 10.29 5.37 8.49
N TYR A 55 10.31 4.05 8.75
CA TYR A 55 10.60 3.54 10.08
C TYR A 55 12.07 3.74 10.48
N HIS A 56 13.02 3.48 9.58
CA HIS A 56 14.44 3.72 9.81
C HIS A 56 14.78 5.21 10.02
N ALA A 57 14.06 6.10 9.35
CA ALA A 57 14.14 7.55 9.57
C ALA A 57 13.47 8.00 10.89
N HIS A 58 12.85 7.09 11.65
CA HIS A 58 12.13 7.36 12.90
C HIS A 58 10.95 8.35 12.75
N VAL A 59 10.37 8.46 11.54
CA VAL A 59 9.24 9.39 11.27
C VAL A 59 7.86 8.73 11.37
N ILE A 60 7.80 7.40 11.56
CA ILE A 60 6.58 6.67 11.93
C ILE A 60 6.82 5.82 13.19
N SER A 61 5.76 5.61 13.98
CA SER A 61 5.84 4.77 15.17
C SER A 61 5.99 3.28 14.81
N LYS A 62 6.60 2.50 15.72
CA LYS A 62 6.68 1.03 15.58
C LYS A 62 5.29 0.39 15.41
N LYS A 63 4.25 0.92 16.05
CA LYS A 63 2.87 0.42 15.90
C LYS A 63 2.37 0.58 14.45
N LEU A 64 2.56 1.76 13.85
CA LEU A 64 2.18 2.02 12.46
C LEU A 64 2.99 1.18 11.48
N PHE A 65 4.29 1.08 11.70
CA PHE A 65 5.18 0.22 10.91
C PHE A 65 4.66 -1.23 10.88
N LEU A 66 4.41 -1.84 12.04
CA LEU A 66 3.95 -3.22 12.11
C LEU A 66 2.58 -3.41 11.45
N GLN A 67 1.63 -2.48 11.66
CA GLN A 67 0.33 -2.56 10.99
C GLN A 67 0.46 -2.45 9.46
N ALA A 68 1.31 -1.56 8.95
CA ALA A 68 1.55 -1.41 7.52
C ALA A 68 2.15 -2.68 6.92
N LYS A 69 3.19 -3.25 7.55
CA LYS A 69 3.81 -4.50 7.09
C LYS A 69 2.83 -5.68 7.11
N MET A 70 1.96 -5.79 8.11
CA MET A 70 0.92 -6.82 8.14
C MET A 70 -0.04 -6.72 6.95
N VAL A 71 -0.51 -5.51 6.64
CA VAL A 71 -1.36 -5.28 5.46
C VAL A 71 -0.61 -5.62 4.18
N LEU A 72 0.60 -5.08 3.99
CA LEU A 72 1.39 -5.30 2.78
C LEU A 72 1.70 -6.78 2.56
N ASN A 73 2.08 -7.52 3.60
CA ASN A 73 2.34 -8.96 3.49
C ASN A 73 1.10 -9.75 3.08
N ARG A 74 -0.09 -9.41 3.61
CA ARG A 74 -1.35 -10.05 3.22
C ARG A 74 -1.67 -9.78 1.75
N GLU A 75 -1.56 -8.53 1.33
CA GLU A 75 -1.88 -8.11 -0.04
C GLU A 75 -0.87 -8.69 -1.05
N HIS A 76 0.41 -8.77 -0.67
CA HIS A 76 1.45 -9.42 -1.47
C HIS A 76 1.12 -10.88 -1.73
N HIS A 77 0.83 -11.64 -0.66
CA HIS A 77 0.47 -13.06 -0.78
C HIS A 77 -0.79 -13.27 -1.64
N TYR A 78 -1.79 -12.40 -1.46
CA TYR A 78 -2.99 -12.42 -2.31
C TYR A 78 -2.63 -12.18 -3.78
N GLU A 79 -1.81 -11.18 -4.08
CA GLU A 79 -1.44 -10.85 -5.46
C GLU A 79 -0.55 -11.92 -6.10
N GLU A 80 0.41 -12.51 -5.37
CA GLU A 80 1.24 -13.62 -5.86
C GLU A 80 0.41 -14.85 -6.23
N THR A 81 -0.55 -15.23 -5.37
CA THR A 81 -1.41 -16.40 -5.64
C THR A 81 -2.30 -16.17 -6.86
N HIS A 82 -2.86 -14.98 -7.02
CA HIS A 82 -3.68 -14.64 -8.19
C HIS A 82 -2.82 -14.52 -9.46
N HIS A 83 -1.66 -13.86 -9.39
CA HIS A 83 -0.73 -13.74 -10.51
C HIS A 83 -0.30 -15.11 -11.04
N ASN A 84 -0.06 -16.07 -10.14
CA ASN A 84 0.29 -17.43 -10.53
C ASN A 84 -0.86 -18.14 -11.26
N ILE A 85 -2.11 -17.97 -10.83
CA ILE A 85 -3.29 -18.54 -11.50
C ILE A 85 -3.45 -17.98 -12.93
N PHE A 86 -3.30 -16.66 -13.12
CA PHE A 86 -3.39 -16.06 -14.45
C PHE A 86 -2.28 -16.54 -15.40
N ASN A 87 -1.07 -16.76 -14.89
CA ASN A 87 0.04 -17.28 -15.71
C ASN A 87 -0.13 -18.77 -16.09
N VAL A 88 -0.78 -19.58 -15.24
CA VAL A 88 -1.05 -21.00 -15.52
C VAL A 88 -2.14 -21.17 -16.58
N GLY A 89 -3.16 -20.30 -16.60
CA GLY A 89 -4.26 -20.34 -17.58
C GLY A 89 -3.86 -20.00 -19.02
N GLY A 90 -2.69 -19.40 -19.24
CA GLY A 90 -2.21 -18.98 -20.57
C GLY A 90 -1.33 -20.00 -21.32
N LYS A 91 -0.98 -21.16 -20.72
CA LYS A 91 -0.02 -22.12 -21.29
C LYS A 91 -0.62 -23.36 -22.00
N GLN A 92 -1.92 -23.36 -22.30
CA GLN A 92 -2.55 -24.44 -23.07
C GLN A 92 -3.29 -23.85 -24.26
N ASN A 93 -2.56 -23.40 -25.29
CA ASN A 93 -3.04 -23.15 -26.65
C ASN A 93 -1.83 -22.80 -27.52
N GLY A 94 -1.08 -23.79 -28.02
CA GLY A 94 0.00 -23.48 -28.96
C GLY A 94 1.12 -24.50 -29.13
N GLN A 95 0.86 -25.80 -29.05
CA GLN A 95 1.74 -26.79 -29.68
C GLN A 95 0.85 -27.75 -30.47
N SER A 96 0.56 -27.33 -31.71
CA SER A 96 0.27 -28.24 -32.81
C SER A 96 1.60 -28.79 -33.34
#